data_AF-A0A916HGM2-F1
#
_entry.id   AF-A0A916HGM2-F1
#
_cell.length_a   1.000
_cell.length_b   1.000
_cell.length_c   1.000
_cell.angle_alpha   90.00
_cell.angle_beta   90.00
_cell.angle_gamma   90.00
#
_symmetry.space_group_name_H-M   'P 1'
#
loop_
_entity.id
_entity.type
_entity.pdbx_description
1 polymer ?
#
loop_
_entity_poly.entity_id
_entity_poly.type
_entity_poly.pdbx_seq_one_letter_code
_entity_poly.pdbx_strand_id
1 'polypeptide(L)'
;MKTLLSFILLFCFMWSAFSQTSLVANTGDSEFDQFLKDLNIQAQTDIKLFNKNLSIKYNVPENKIETMIVKDKIAPADVFMIFETAQMVNKPADEVLQVYYKKKEKGWGYMAKQMGIKPGSKEFHAMKGKAKSENENMKKGKGHGKDKMKQKPIKKMK
;
A
#
# COMPACT_ATOMS: atom_id res chain seq x y z
N MET A 1 -23.98 42.83 32.12
CA MET A 1 -23.83 41.37 32.32
C MET A 1 -24.54 40.57 31.21
N LYS A 2 -24.24 40.84 29.94
CA LYS A 2 -24.77 40.06 28.79
C LYS A 2 -23.73 39.85 27.69
N THR A 3 -22.68 40.67 27.65
CA THR A 3 -21.54 40.54 26.73
C THR A 3 -20.46 39.56 27.23
N LEU A 4 -20.47 39.20 28.51
CA LEU A 4 -19.53 38.24 29.12
C LEU A 4 -19.91 36.76 28.90
N LEU A 5 -21.14 36.47 28.45
CA LEU A 5 -21.58 35.10 28.13
C LEU A 5 -21.37 34.72 26.66
N SER A 6 -21.06 35.68 25.80
CA SER A 6 -20.90 35.41 24.36
C SER A 6 -19.51 34.90 23.97
N PHE A 7 -18.54 34.90 24.91
CA PHE A 7 -17.17 34.44 24.67
C PHE A 7 -16.92 32.97 25.05
N ILE A 8 -17.85 32.30 25.73
CA ILE A 8 -17.73 30.88 26.13
C ILE A 8 -18.28 29.92 25.06
N LEU A 9 -19.03 30.43 24.08
CA LEU A 9 -19.58 29.63 22.97
C LEU A 9 -18.71 29.69 21.70
N LEU A 10 -17.44 30.07 21.85
CA LEU A 10 -16.44 30.08 20.76
C LEU A 10 -15.23 29.18 21.03
N PHE A 11 -15.30 28.26 22.00
CA PHE A 11 -14.13 27.51 22.47
C PHE A 11 -14.27 25.97 22.50
N CYS A 12 -15.23 25.38 21.77
CA CYS A 12 -15.33 23.91 21.68
C CYS A 12 -15.48 23.37 20.25
N PHE A 13 -15.07 24.13 19.23
CA PHE A 13 -14.58 23.51 17.99
C PHE A 13 -13.05 23.37 18.10
N MET A 14 -12.61 22.70 19.16
CA MET A 14 -11.29 22.07 19.18
C MET A 14 -11.31 21.00 18.10
N TRP A 15 -10.99 21.45 16.89
CA TRP A 15 -9.95 20.90 16.06
C TRP A 15 -9.63 19.44 16.38
N SER A 16 -10.57 18.55 16.08
CA SER A 16 -10.20 17.21 15.67
C SER A 16 -9.64 17.37 14.25
N ALA A 17 -8.43 17.95 14.15
CA ALA A 17 -7.50 17.45 13.16
C ALA A 17 -7.22 16.02 13.58
N PHE A 18 -8.15 15.13 13.23
CA PHE A 18 -7.80 13.79 12.85
C PHE A 18 -6.76 14.02 11.76
N SER A 19 -5.49 13.98 12.17
CA SER A 19 -4.39 14.05 11.22
C SER A 19 -4.63 12.82 10.36
N GLN A 20 -5.23 13.06 9.19
CA GLN A 20 -5.09 12.17 8.07
C GLN A 20 -3.59 12.17 7.85
N THR A 21 -2.88 11.22 8.48
CA THR A 21 -1.46 11.02 8.26
C THR A 21 -1.37 10.69 6.79
N SER A 22 -1.16 11.73 5.99
CA SER A 22 -1.05 11.64 4.55
C SER A 22 0.04 10.61 4.29
N LEU A 23 -0.25 9.64 3.45
CA LEU A 23 0.67 8.62 2.96
C LEU A 23 1.98 9.26 2.50
N VAL A 24 2.99 9.30 3.37
CA VAL A 24 4.30 9.84 3.03
C VAL A 24 5.15 8.69 2.51
N ALA A 25 4.82 8.24 1.29
CA ALA A 25 5.63 7.27 0.56
C ALA A 25 7.10 7.74 0.53
N ASN A 26 7.35 9.05 0.32
CA ASN A 26 8.63 9.77 0.40
C ASN A 26 9.86 8.87 0.41
N THR A 27 9.97 8.11 -0.66
CA THR A 27 11.10 7.22 -0.92
C THR A 27 12.24 8.00 -1.58
N GLY A 28 11.95 9.24 -2.03
CA GLY A 28 12.84 10.07 -2.82
C GLY A 28 12.71 9.80 -4.33
N ASP A 29 11.82 8.92 -4.77
CA ASP A 29 11.53 8.62 -6.19
C ASP A 29 10.04 8.73 -6.46
N SER A 30 9.65 9.63 -7.38
CA SER A 30 8.25 9.94 -7.66
C SER A 30 7.48 8.80 -8.31
N GLU A 31 8.15 7.95 -9.10
CA GLU A 31 7.50 6.79 -9.73
C GLU A 31 7.22 5.72 -8.70
N PHE A 32 8.17 5.50 -7.79
CA PHE A 32 7.99 4.53 -6.71
C PHE A 32 6.95 5.01 -5.69
N ASP A 33 6.96 6.31 -5.36
CA ASP A 33 5.91 6.91 -4.54
C ASP A 33 4.53 6.78 -5.20
N GLN A 34 4.44 6.90 -6.53
CA GLN A 34 3.19 6.68 -7.26
C GLN A 34 2.76 5.20 -7.21
N PHE A 35 3.68 4.26 -7.37
CA PHE A 35 3.39 2.83 -7.22
C PHE A 35 2.83 2.50 -5.82
N LEU A 36 3.42 3.05 -4.76
CA LEU A 36 2.94 2.85 -3.40
C LEU A 36 1.53 3.43 -3.20
N LYS A 37 1.21 4.56 -3.84
CA LYS A 37 -0.17 5.09 -3.87
C LYS A 37 -1.12 4.14 -4.61
N ASP A 38 -0.73 3.63 -5.77
CA ASP A 38 -1.53 2.69 -6.56
C ASP A 38 -1.80 1.39 -5.79
N LEU A 39 -0.81 0.87 -5.04
CA LEU A 39 -0.99 -0.29 -4.16
C LEU A 39 -2.05 -0.03 -3.08
N ASN A 40 -2.05 1.14 -2.46
CA ASN A 40 -3.09 1.49 -1.48
C ASN A 40 -4.48 1.53 -2.12
N ILE A 41 -4.60 2.06 -3.34
CA ILE A 41 -5.88 2.10 -4.08
C ILE A 41 -6.34 0.68 -4.44
N GLN A 42 -5.41 -0.18 -4.86
CA GLN A 42 -5.72 -1.57 -5.17
C GLN A 42 -6.22 -2.32 -3.93
N ALA A 43 -5.55 -2.16 -2.80
CA ALA A 43 -5.95 -2.78 -1.55
C ALA A 43 -7.32 -2.27 -1.04
N GLN A 44 -7.66 -1.01 -1.31
CA GLN A 44 -9.02 -0.49 -1.05
C GLN A 44 -10.08 -1.14 -1.95
N THR A 45 -9.71 -1.53 -3.18
CA THR A 45 -10.63 -2.16 -4.13
C THR A 45 -10.85 -3.63 -3.81
N ASP A 46 -9.78 -4.37 -3.51
CA ASP A 46 -9.83 -5.79 -3.18
C ASP A 46 -8.72 -6.16 -2.18
N ILE A 47 -9.02 -5.99 -0.90
CA ILE A 47 -8.09 -6.30 0.19
C ILE A 47 -7.77 -7.80 0.29
N LYS A 48 -8.71 -8.67 -0.11
CA LYS A 48 -8.51 -10.12 -0.06
C LYS A 48 -7.48 -10.55 -1.08
N LEU A 49 -7.61 -10.06 -2.31
CA LEU A 49 -6.62 -10.31 -3.36
C LEU A 49 -5.25 -9.73 -2.99
N PHE A 50 -5.22 -8.53 -2.41
CA PHE A 50 -3.98 -7.92 -1.92
C PHE A 50 -3.28 -8.80 -0.86
N ASN A 51 -4.01 -9.24 0.18
CA ASN A 51 -3.45 -10.09 1.24
C ASN A 51 -2.93 -11.41 0.69
N LYS A 52 -3.69 -12.05 -0.21
CA LYS A 52 -3.28 -13.30 -0.87
C LYS A 52 -2.00 -13.13 -1.69
N ASN A 53 -1.89 -12.03 -2.45
CA ASN A 53 -0.69 -11.77 -3.26
C ASN A 53 0.55 -11.57 -2.38
N LEU A 54 0.44 -10.78 -1.31
CA LEU A 54 1.53 -10.63 -0.34
C LEU A 54 1.89 -11.96 0.34
N SER A 55 0.88 -12.75 0.70
CA SER A 55 1.06 -14.04 1.35
C SER A 55 1.90 -14.98 0.49
N ILE A 56 1.53 -15.11 -0.79
CA ILE A 56 2.27 -15.93 -1.76
C ILE A 56 3.68 -15.37 -2.00
N LYS A 57 3.80 -14.05 -2.22
CA LYS A 57 5.07 -13.41 -2.58
C LYS A 57 6.13 -13.53 -1.49
N TYR A 58 5.73 -13.37 -0.23
CA TYR A 58 6.66 -13.35 0.90
C TYR A 58 6.62 -14.62 1.76
N ASN A 59 5.78 -15.59 1.39
CA ASN A 59 5.53 -16.81 2.15
C ASN A 59 5.13 -16.50 3.61
N VAL A 60 4.16 -15.58 3.77
CA VAL A 60 3.64 -15.13 5.08
C VAL A 60 2.16 -15.47 5.17
N PRO A 61 1.64 -15.97 6.30
CA PRO A 61 0.21 -16.23 6.46
C PRO A 61 -0.68 -14.99 6.22
N GLU A 62 -1.79 -15.15 5.49
CA GLU A 62 -2.74 -14.05 5.18
C GLU A 62 -3.27 -13.38 6.45
N ASN A 63 -3.51 -14.13 7.53
CA ASN A 63 -4.00 -13.60 8.81
C ASN A 63 -2.99 -12.64 9.48
N LYS A 64 -1.68 -12.84 9.29
CA LYS A 64 -0.66 -11.92 9.79
C LYS A 64 -0.74 -10.59 9.05
N ILE A 65 -0.89 -10.64 7.73
CA ILE A 65 -1.04 -9.46 6.87
C ILE A 65 -2.33 -8.71 7.24
N GLU A 66 -3.44 -9.43 7.36
CA GLU A 66 -4.72 -8.88 7.78
C GLU A 66 -4.62 -8.20 9.16
N THR A 67 -3.93 -8.82 10.12
CA THR A 67 -3.70 -8.22 11.44
C THR A 67 -2.95 -6.89 11.33
N MET A 68 -1.87 -6.84 10.54
CA MET A 68 -1.10 -5.60 10.35
C MET A 68 -1.96 -4.47 9.74
N ILE A 69 -2.83 -4.80 8.79
CA ILE A 69 -3.65 -3.80 8.09
C ILE A 69 -4.86 -3.39 8.93
N VAL A 70 -5.61 -4.35 9.44
CA VAL A 70 -6.91 -4.11 10.09
C VAL A 70 -6.73 -3.73 11.56
N LYS A 71 -5.92 -4.50 12.30
CA LYS A 71 -5.74 -4.30 13.74
C LYS A 71 -4.72 -3.20 14.03
N ASP A 72 -3.56 -3.29 13.40
CA ASP A 72 -2.45 -2.35 13.65
C ASP A 72 -2.58 -1.06 12.81
N LYS A 73 -3.57 -1.01 11.91
CA LYS A 73 -3.89 0.14 11.05
C LYS A 73 -2.69 0.61 10.21
N ILE A 74 -1.85 -0.33 9.79
CA ILE A 74 -0.72 -0.07 8.90
C ILE A 74 -1.27 0.03 7.47
N ALA A 75 -0.84 1.05 6.71
CA ALA A 75 -1.28 1.18 5.33
C ALA A 75 -0.82 -0.03 4.50
N PRO A 76 -1.63 -0.53 3.55
CA PRO A 76 -1.24 -1.66 2.70
C PRO A 76 0.12 -1.50 2.03
N ALA A 77 0.44 -0.31 1.50
CA ALA A 77 1.74 -0.02 0.92
C ALA A 77 2.89 -0.09 1.94
N ASP A 78 2.66 0.29 3.20
CA ASP A 78 3.66 0.17 4.26
C ASP A 78 3.89 -1.31 4.63
N VAL A 79 2.83 -2.13 4.65
CA VAL A 79 2.95 -3.58 4.85
C VAL A 79 3.77 -4.22 3.72
N PHE A 80 3.52 -3.83 2.47
CA PHE A 80 4.37 -4.22 1.34
C PHE A 80 5.83 -3.83 1.57
N MET A 81 6.08 -2.57 1.97
CA MET A 81 7.44 -2.05 2.18
C MET A 81 8.17 -2.76 3.31
N ILE A 82 7.48 -3.14 4.38
CA ILE A 82 8.05 -3.92 5.49
C ILE A 82 8.59 -5.25 4.96
N PHE A 83 7.77 -6.01 4.21
CA PHE A 83 8.19 -7.31 3.69
C PHE A 83 9.24 -7.20 2.58
N GLU A 84 9.09 -6.27 1.63
CA GLU A 84 10.03 -6.08 0.53
C GLU A 84 11.40 -5.65 1.08
N THR A 85 11.43 -4.75 2.06
CA THR A 85 12.68 -4.35 2.72
C THR A 85 13.31 -5.51 3.47
N ALA A 86 12.53 -6.28 4.24
CA ALA A 86 13.01 -7.45 4.97
C ALA A 86 13.68 -8.48 4.06
N GLN A 87 13.06 -8.76 2.90
CA GLN A 87 13.64 -9.64 1.87
C GLN A 87 14.96 -9.08 1.32
N MET A 88 15.04 -7.76 1.07
CA MET A 88 16.23 -7.12 0.51
C MET A 88 17.42 -7.09 1.45
N VAL A 89 17.19 -6.85 2.73
CA VAL A 89 18.27 -6.79 3.74
C VAL A 89 18.52 -8.15 4.41
N ASN A 90 17.79 -9.19 3.98
CA ASN A 90 17.84 -10.54 4.54
C ASN A 90 17.65 -10.57 6.06
N LYS A 91 16.63 -9.85 6.56
CA LYS A 91 16.26 -9.78 7.98
C LYS A 91 14.81 -10.19 8.21
N PRO A 92 14.43 -10.58 9.45
CA PRO A 92 13.04 -10.84 9.78
C PRO A 92 12.16 -9.61 9.56
N ALA A 93 10.96 -9.81 9.00
CA ALA A 93 9.98 -8.74 8.81
C ALA A 93 9.60 -8.04 10.12
N ASP A 94 9.63 -8.77 11.25
CA ASP A 94 9.34 -8.21 12.56
C ASP A 94 10.39 -7.17 13.00
N GLU A 95 11.66 -7.32 12.60
CA GLU A 95 12.70 -6.32 12.87
C GLU A 95 12.42 -5.03 12.10
N VAL A 96 12.05 -5.14 10.83
CA VAL A 96 11.68 -3.98 10.00
C VAL A 96 10.41 -3.31 10.53
N LEU A 97 9.43 -4.10 10.98
CA LEU A 97 8.21 -3.60 11.61
C LEU A 97 8.51 -2.79 12.89
N GLN A 98 9.47 -3.24 13.71
CA GLN A 98 9.92 -2.46 14.88
C GLN A 98 10.56 -1.13 14.49
N VAL A 99 11.33 -1.10 13.40
CA VAL A 99 11.89 0.16 12.87
C VAL A 99 10.77 1.07 12.36
N TYR A 100 9.80 0.51 11.64
CA TYR A 100 8.62 1.23 11.14
C TYR A 100 7.89 1.93 12.28
N TYR A 101 7.53 1.23 13.35
CA TYR A 101 6.84 1.84 14.49
C TYR A 101 7.62 3.00 15.14
N LYS A 102 8.96 2.92 15.16
CA LYS A 102 9.82 3.95 15.77
C LYS A 102 10.06 5.15 14.87
N LYS A 103 9.97 4.99 13.54
CA LYS A 103 10.52 5.96 12.56
C LYS A 103 9.61 6.28 11.38
N LYS A 104 8.38 5.75 11.30
CA LYS A 104 7.43 5.98 10.19
C LYS A 104 7.22 7.46 9.83
N GLU A 105 7.25 8.35 10.82
CA GLU A 105 7.11 9.81 10.62
C GLU A 105 8.22 10.43 9.77
N LYS A 106 9.37 9.75 9.63
CA LYS A 106 10.50 10.19 8.80
C LYS A 106 10.42 9.70 7.34
N GLY A 107 9.43 8.85 7.02
CA GLY A 107 9.25 8.27 5.70
C GLY A 107 10.20 7.11 5.37
N TRP A 108 9.88 6.40 4.30
CA TRP A 108 10.61 5.20 3.87
C TRP A 108 12.02 5.48 3.37
N GLY A 109 12.27 6.62 2.72
CA GLY A 109 13.62 6.98 2.29
C GLY A 109 14.62 7.05 3.46
N TYR A 110 14.19 7.58 4.61
CA TYR A 110 15.00 7.59 5.83
C TYR A 110 15.22 6.17 6.38
N MET A 111 14.15 5.39 6.50
CA MET A 111 14.22 4.03 7.07
C MET A 111 15.06 3.09 6.21
N ALA A 112 14.90 3.14 4.89
CA ALA A 112 15.70 2.38 3.93
C ALA A 112 17.19 2.68 4.07
N LYS A 113 17.57 3.97 4.17
CA LYS A 113 18.95 4.39 4.40
C LYS A 113 19.52 3.85 5.71
N GLN A 114 18.74 3.85 6.79
CA GLN A 114 19.15 3.29 8.08
C GLN A 114 19.34 1.76 8.03
N MET A 115 18.60 1.07 7.17
CA MET A 115 18.72 -0.37 6.97
C MET A 115 19.74 -0.77 5.90
N GLY A 116 20.50 0.21 5.36
CA GLY A 116 21.58 -0.05 4.40
C GLY A 116 21.14 -0.08 2.93
N ILE A 117 19.86 0.17 2.63
CA ILE A 117 19.36 0.31 1.26
C ILE A 117 19.59 1.76 0.81
N LYS A 118 20.50 1.97 -0.15
CA LYS A 118 20.79 3.30 -0.70
C LYS A 118 19.80 3.61 -1.84
N PRO A 119 19.15 4.80 -1.86
CA PRO A 119 18.45 5.27 -3.06
C PRO A 119 19.38 5.22 -4.28
N GLY A 120 18.92 4.65 -5.39
CA GLY A 120 19.73 4.42 -6.60
C GLY A 120 20.68 3.20 -6.55
N SER A 121 20.63 2.37 -5.50
CA SER A 121 21.36 1.10 -5.50
C SER A 121 20.74 0.07 -6.45
N LYS A 122 21.48 -0.99 -6.78
CA LYS A 122 20.96 -2.09 -7.61
C LYS A 122 19.74 -2.75 -6.96
N GLU A 123 19.69 -2.79 -5.64
CA GLU A 123 18.59 -3.33 -4.84
C GLU A 123 17.36 -2.42 -4.92
N PHE A 124 17.54 -1.09 -4.88
CA PHE A 124 16.46 -0.13 -5.11
C PHE A 124 15.95 -0.20 -6.57
N HIS A 125 16.85 -0.32 -7.54
CA HIS A 125 16.47 -0.55 -8.94
C HIS A 125 15.81 -1.92 -9.16
N ALA A 126 16.18 -2.95 -8.41
CA ALA A 126 15.52 -4.25 -8.43
C ALA A 126 14.12 -4.17 -7.81
N MET A 127 13.96 -3.43 -6.70
CA MET A 127 12.65 -3.09 -6.12
C MET A 127 11.77 -2.38 -7.16
N LYS A 128 12.33 -1.39 -7.87
CA LYS A 128 11.68 -0.65 -8.95
C LYS A 128 11.29 -1.57 -10.13
N GLY A 129 12.19 -2.44 -10.57
CA GLY A 129 11.94 -3.39 -11.66
C GLY A 129 10.81 -4.36 -11.34
N LYS A 130 10.80 -4.89 -10.11
CA LYS A 130 9.71 -5.74 -9.62
C LYS A 130 8.38 -4.99 -9.57
N ALA A 131 8.35 -3.79 -8.99
CA ALA A 131 7.16 -2.93 -8.93
C ALA A 131 6.56 -2.64 -10.31
N LYS A 132 7.40 -2.37 -11.32
CA LYS A 132 6.96 -2.14 -12.70
C LYS A 132 6.34 -3.40 -13.32
N SER A 133 6.97 -4.56 -13.16
CA SER A 133 6.44 -5.83 -13.66
C SER A 133 5.10 -6.22 -12.99
N GLU A 134 4.96 -5.91 -11.70
CA GLU A 134 3.76 -6.19 -10.92
C GLU A 134 2.60 -5.28 -11.39
N ASN A 135 2.87 -3.99 -11.64
CA ASN A 135 1.90 -3.05 -12.21
C ASN A 135 1.47 -3.46 -13.65
N GLU A 136 2.39 -3.93 -14.49
CA GLU A 136 2.07 -4.42 -15.84
C GLU A 136 1.19 -5.68 -15.83
N ASN A 137 1.49 -6.63 -14.94
CA ASN A 137 0.66 -7.83 -14.76
C ASN A 137 -0.73 -7.48 -14.20
N MET A 138 -0.82 -6.54 -13.26
CA MET A 138 -2.08 -6.02 -12.73
C MET A 138 -2.92 -5.30 -13.79
N LYS A 139 -2.29 -4.57 -14.72
CA LYS A 139 -2.99 -3.93 -15.85
C LYS A 139 -3.49 -4.93 -16.88
N LYS A 140 -2.72 -5.99 -17.19
CA LYS A 140 -3.13 -7.05 -18.13
C LYS A 140 -4.25 -7.94 -17.59
N GLY A 141 -4.34 -8.14 -16.28
CA GLY A 141 -5.44 -8.90 -15.65
C GLY A 141 -6.83 -8.25 -15.73
N LYS A 142 -6.94 -6.98 -16.16
CA LYS A 142 -8.21 -6.25 -16.32
C LYS A 142 -8.86 -6.37 -17.71
N GLY A 143 -8.31 -7.19 -18.61
CA GLY A 143 -8.80 -7.33 -19.98
C GLY A 143 -9.32 -8.73 -20.33
N HIS A 144 -10.56 -8.78 -20.83
CA HIS A 144 -11.19 -9.86 -21.61
C HIS A 144 -11.87 -11.04 -20.88
N GLY A 145 -13.04 -10.74 -20.32
CA GLY A 145 -14.19 -11.65 -20.34
C GLY A 145 -15.31 -11.09 -21.22
N LYS A 146 -15.14 -11.10 -22.55
CA LYS A 146 -16.23 -10.93 -23.52
C LYS A 146 -16.01 -11.86 -24.70
N ASP A 147 -16.13 -13.16 -24.44
CA ASP A 147 -16.34 -14.11 -25.52
C ASP A 147 -17.74 -13.90 -26.10
N LYS A 148 -17.75 -13.45 -27.35
CA LYS A 148 -18.95 -13.25 -28.14
C LYS A 148 -19.59 -14.62 -28.40
N MET A 149 -20.74 -14.87 -27.78
CA MET A 149 -21.62 -15.97 -28.17
C MET A 149 -22.08 -15.76 -29.62
N LYS A 150 -21.45 -16.46 -30.56
CA LYS A 150 -21.88 -16.52 -31.96
C LYS A 150 -23.20 -17.27 -32.04
N GLN A 151 -24.30 -16.55 -32.27
CA GLN A 151 -25.56 -17.17 -32.69
C GLN A 151 -25.35 -17.88 -34.04
N LYS A 152 -25.50 -19.21 -34.06
CA LYS A 152 -25.68 -19.98 -35.30
C LYS A 152 -27.11 -19.75 -35.81
N PRO A 153 -27.33 -19.41 -37.09
CA PRO A 153 -28.68 -19.36 -37.62
C PRO A 153 -29.26 -20.78 -37.73
N ILE A 154 -30.45 -20.96 -37.15
CA ILE A 154 -31.26 -22.17 -37.28
C ILE A 154 -31.68 -22.27 -38.75
N LYS A 155 -31.20 -23.30 -39.44
CA LYS A 155 -31.59 -23.63 -40.81
C LYS A 155 -33.05 -24.08 -40.78
N LYS A 156 -33.96 -23.28 -41.37
CA LYS A 156 -35.36 -23.69 -41.57
C LYS A 156 -35.37 -24.92 -42.48
N MET A 157 -35.81 -26.06 -41.95
CA MET A 157 -36.24 -27.20 -42.76
C MET A 157 -37.51 -26.78 -43.49
N LYS A 158 -37.56 -27.11 -44.78
CA LYS A 158 -38.72 -27.01 -45.65
C LYS A 158 -39.14 -28.42 -46.00
#